data_AF-A7B5L1-F1
#
_entry.id   AF-A7B5L1-F1
#
_cell.length_a   1.000
_cell.length_b   1.000
_cell.length_c   1.000
_cell.angle_alpha   90.00
_cell.angle_beta   90.00
_cell.angle_gamma   90.00
#
_symmetry.space_group_name_H-M   'P 1'
#
loop_
_entity.id
_entity.type
_entity.pdbx_description
1 polymer ?
#
loop_
_entity_poly.entity_id
_entity_poly.type
_entity_poly.pdbx_seq_one_letter_code
_entity_poly.pdbx_strand_id
1 'polypeptide(L)'
;MQYRLWFLLLSFMAVPFLPANIFSILQKFPALHLSDFPKRLFLSVPDGQVFIGENSTIGIVNDFAVSISSKTSSPVHLLLFSLWAVGAVTMSVLAARSFLRLRTLEQSALPLQNQQVKRLYENCCKEMHCKKKIPIYSTAFLKSPVTVGLIHPRIYLPIHLISDFNAKDMRFMLLHELQHCRQKDTRIVFLMNLAGILYWFNPFVWYALKEMRCDRELSCDSAVLHLLDETDYQAYGNTLINFAEKISHIPFPYATGMSGSMKQITRRILNIAAFQKETKRGKARGFLIYILIAFLSLSYAPVLAAAGSPQNEYRLPNDMKNISTIDLSNHFNGYQGSFVLYDTNQNAWNIFNIENAKERIAPNSTYKIYDALLGLESGIITPEDSDMTWNGEDYPFDAWEANQTLSSAMKNSVNWYFQSIDSQLGFHSVKSFYRRFNTEINRPVQTSTYTGQIYL
;
A
#
# COMPACT_ATOMS: atom_id res chain seq x y z
N MET A 1 7.96 -18.47 18.54
CA MET A 1 7.73 -17.01 18.36
C MET A 1 8.13 -16.53 16.97
N GLN A 2 9.08 -17.20 16.31
CA GLN A 2 9.78 -16.67 15.12
C GLN A 2 8.86 -16.37 13.92
N TYR A 3 8.01 -17.30 13.46
CA TYR A 3 7.21 -17.01 12.26
C TYR A 3 6.12 -15.95 12.48
N ARG A 4 5.77 -15.64 13.74
CA ARG A 4 4.75 -14.62 14.03
C ARG A 4 5.22 -13.21 13.66
N LEU A 5 6.53 -12.99 13.53
CA LEU A 5 7.09 -11.73 13.03
C LEU A 5 6.58 -11.40 11.62
N TRP A 6 6.34 -12.42 10.80
CA TRP A 6 5.78 -12.24 9.45
C TRP A 6 4.37 -11.65 9.46
N PHE A 7 3.62 -11.73 10.57
CA PHE A 7 2.34 -11.03 10.67
C PHE A 7 2.52 -9.51 10.67
N LEU A 8 3.63 -8.97 11.18
CA LEU A 8 3.90 -7.54 11.10
C LEU A 8 4.08 -7.11 9.64
N LEU A 9 4.82 -7.91 8.86
CA LEU A 9 4.96 -7.67 7.42
C LEU A 9 3.61 -7.74 6.71
N LEU A 10 2.81 -8.79 6.95
CA LEU A 10 1.48 -8.90 6.34
C LEU A 10 0.54 -7.76 6.76
N SER A 11 0.62 -7.31 8.00
CA SER A 11 -0.19 -6.18 8.51
C SER A 11 0.25 -4.87 7.88
N PHE A 12 1.55 -4.63 7.75
CA PHE A 12 2.11 -3.46 7.08
C PHE A 12 1.72 -3.44 5.61
N MET A 13 1.76 -4.59 4.94
CA MET A 13 1.29 -4.69 3.56
C MET A 13 -0.18 -4.31 3.44
N ALA A 14 -1.04 -4.66 4.40
CA ALA A 14 -2.45 -4.29 4.36
C ALA A 14 -2.74 -2.78 4.52
N VAL A 15 -1.77 -1.96 4.96
CA VAL A 15 -1.94 -0.52 5.26
C VAL A 15 -2.54 0.29 4.10
N PRO A 16 -2.09 0.16 2.84
CA PRO A 16 -2.65 0.93 1.72
C PRO A 16 -4.13 0.64 1.44
N PHE A 17 -4.67 -0.49 1.94
CA PHE A 17 -6.08 -0.86 1.79
C PHE A 17 -6.95 -0.42 2.98
N LEU A 18 -6.35 0.15 4.03
CA LEU A 18 -7.10 0.65 5.17
C LEU A 18 -7.65 2.05 4.86
N PRO A 19 -8.93 2.34 5.18
CA PRO A 19 -9.49 3.66 4.96
C PRO A 19 -8.74 4.73 5.77
N ALA A 20 -8.49 5.89 5.14
CA ALA A 20 -7.75 7.00 5.73
C ALA A 20 -8.32 7.46 7.10
N ASN A 21 -9.63 7.28 7.31
CA ASN A 21 -10.33 7.59 8.56
C ASN A 21 -9.83 6.79 9.77
N ILE A 22 -9.18 5.64 9.59
CA ILE A 22 -8.59 4.88 10.70
C ILE A 22 -7.35 5.62 11.25
N PHE A 23 -6.60 6.31 10.39
CA PHE A 23 -5.38 7.02 10.78
C PHE A 23 -5.65 8.41 11.36
N SER A 24 -6.82 9.02 11.07
CA SER A 24 -7.24 10.26 11.71
C SER A 24 -7.51 10.09 13.22
N ILE A 25 -7.82 8.87 13.67
CA ILE A 25 -7.93 8.53 15.10
C ILE A 25 -6.56 8.55 15.78
N LEU A 26 -5.50 8.09 15.10
CA LEU A 26 -4.13 8.17 15.64
C LEU A 26 -3.64 9.62 15.76
N GLN A 27 -4.06 10.51 14.84
CA GLN A 27 -3.76 11.94 14.91
C GLN A 27 -4.41 12.65 16.13
N LYS A 28 -5.42 12.05 16.77
CA LYS A 28 -6.05 12.61 17.98
C LYS A 28 -5.27 12.36 19.28
N PHE A 29 -4.21 11.55 19.25
CA PHE A 29 -3.37 11.28 20.42
C PHE A 29 -2.10 12.14 20.38
N PRO A 30 -1.99 13.19 21.21
CA PRO A 30 -0.85 14.12 21.19
C PRO A 30 0.49 13.45 21.56
N ALA A 31 0.48 12.32 22.28
CA ALA A 31 1.69 11.55 22.60
C ALA A 31 2.24 10.72 21.42
N LEU A 32 1.43 10.49 20.38
CA LEU A 32 1.80 9.82 19.13
C LEU A 32 1.95 10.82 17.98
N HIS A 33 1.90 12.11 18.28
CA HIS A 33 2.21 13.19 17.36
C HIS A 33 3.72 13.16 17.08
N LEU A 34 4.15 12.20 16.27
CA LEU A 34 5.50 12.12 15.70
C LEU A 34 5.71 13.20 14.63
N SER A 35 4.99 14.33 14.72
CA SER A 35 5.13 15.50 13.84
C SER A 35 6.47 16.21 14.01
N ASP A 36 7.14 15.97 15.15
CA ASP A 36 8.44 16.55 15.48
C ASP A 36 9.61 15.56 15.30
N PHE A 37 9.34 14.30 14.91
CA PHE A 37 10.40 13.47 14.34
C PHE A 37 10.84 14.15 13.04
N PRO A 38 12.14 14.35 12.82
CA PRO A 38 12.58 15.35 11.86
C PRO A 38 12.06 14.96 10.48
N LYS A 39 11.09 15.75 9.97
CA LYS A 39 10.81 15.85 8.53
C LYS A 39 12.12 15.93 7.74
N ARG A 40 13.19 16.47 8.35
CA ARG A 40 14.55 16.53 7.82
C ARG A 40 15.27 15.20 7.54
N LEU A 41 14.86 14.02 8.06
CA LEU A 41 15.65 12.78 7.84
C LEU A 41 15.30 12.05 6.52
N PHE A 42 14.08 12.27 5.99
CA PHE A 42 13.67 11.77 4.67
C PHE A 42 13.29 12.91 3.69
N LEU A 43 13.11 14.14 4.20
CA LEU A 43 13.01 15.38 3.42
C LEU A 43 14.15 16.33 3.79
N SER A 44 15.39 15.82 3.81
CA SER A 44 16.57 16.65 3.51
C SER A 44 16.75 16.79 1.99
N VAL A 45 15.64 16.87 1.25
CA VAL A 45 15.60 17.80 0.12
C VAL A 45 15.33 19.15 0.80
N PRO A 46 16.26 20.11 0.77
CA PRO A 46 16.03 21.44 1.32
C PRO A 46 14.68 21.96 0.81
N ASP A 47 13.93 22.64 1.67
CA ASP A 47 12.74 23.39 1.26
C ASP A 47 13.04 24.14 -0.04
N GLY A 48 12.48 23.64 -1.14
CA GLY A 48 12.63 24.22 -2.47
C GLY A 48 14.02 24.17 -3.09
N GLN A 49 14.58 22.98 -3.33
CA GLN A 49 15.38 22.73 -4.55
C GLN A 49 15.09 21.33 -5.07
N VAL A 50 14.09 21.21 -5.94
CA VAL A 50 14.18 20.26 -7.05
C VAL A 50 15.49 20.60 -7.77
N PHE A 51 16.38 19.63 -7.97
CA PHE A 51 17.54 19.80 -8.85
C PHE A 51 17.02 20.03 -10.28
N ILE A 52 16.63 21.27 -10.53
CA ILE A 52 16.55 21.84 -11.86
C ILE A 52 17.91 22.50 -12.02
N GLY A 53 18.71 22.03 -12.99
CA GLY A 53 19.94 22.69 -13.37
C GLY A 53 19.71 24.19 -13.50
N GLU A 54 20.71 24.96 -13.09
CA GLU A 54 20.70 26.40 -12.76
C GLU A 54 20.30 27.36 -13.92
N ASN A 55 19.65 26.88 -14.98
CA ASN A 55 19.39 27.59 -16.23
C ASN A 55 17.91 27.65 -16.68
N SER A 56 16.92 27.42 -15.82
CA SER A 56 15.52 27.54 -16.27
C SER A 56 14.64 28.32 -15.32
N THR A 57 14.74 29.64 -15.43
CA THR A 57 13.67 30.62 -15.13
C THR A 57 12.32 30.25 -15.79
N ILE A 58 12.35 29.37 -16.80
CA ILE A 58 11.19 28.87 -17.59
C ILE A 58 10.33 27.84 -16.81
N GLY A 59 10.85 27.20 -15.75
CA GLY A 59 10.20 26.00 -15.16
C GLY A 59 8.99 26.25 -14.24
N ILE A 60 8.96 27.35 -13.49
CA ILE A 60 7.93 27.58 -12.45
C ILE A 60 6.67 28.25 -13.02
N VAL A 61 6.81 29.12 -14.02
CA VAL A 61 5.66 29.74 -14.70
C VAL A 61 4.94 28.69 -15.58
N ASN A 62 5.70 27.74 -16.12
CA ASN A 62 5.13 26.54 -16.74
C ASN A 62 4.33 25.69 -15.72
N ASP A 63 4.67 25.71 -14.43
CA ASP A 63 3.95 24.98 -13.38
C ASP A 63 2.58 25.62 -13.05
N PHE A 64 2.39 26.92 -13.33
CA PHE A 64 1.08 27.59 -13.26
C PHE A 64 0.23 27.44 -14.54
N ALA A 65 0.88 27.14 -15.67
CA ALA A 65 0.22 26.91 -16.96
C ALA A 65 -0.08 25.43 -17.21
N VAL A 66 0.70 24.52 -16.62
CA VAL A 66 0.47 23.07 -16.65
C VAL A 66 -0.48 22.75 -15.51
N SER A 67 -1.67 22.29 -15.87
CA SER A 67 -2.67 21.80 -14.90
C SER A 67 -2.00 20.92 -13.85
N ILE A 68 -2.15 21.26 -12.56
CA ILE A 68 -1.89 20.37 -11.40
C ILE A 68 -2.98 19.29 -11.36
N SER A 69 -3.27 18.69 -12.51
CA SER A 69 -4.01 17.46 -12.60
C SER A 69 -3.00 16.36 -12.33
N SER A 70 -2.76 16.10 -11.05
CA SER A 70 -2.15 14.84 -10.58
C SER A 70 -3.05 13.62 -10.89
N LYS A 71 -4.14 13.80 -11.65
CA LYS A 71 -4.74 12.73 -12.46
C LYS A 71 -3.70 12.31 -13.50
N THR A 72 -2.76 11.45 -13.08
CA THR A 72 -2.07 10.52 -13.99
C THR A 72 -3.07 10.11 -15.06
N SER A 73 -2.69 10.27 -16.34
CA SER A 73 -3.62 10.14 -17.46
C SER A 73 -4.54 8.93 -17.23
N SER A 74 -5.85 9.20 -17.15
CA SER A 74 -6.91 8.22 -16.88
C SER A 74 -6.67 6.82 -17.50
N PRO A 75 -6.17 6.68 -18.76
CA PRO A 75 -5.87 5.38 -19.34
C PRO A 75 -4.75 4.59 -18.64
N VAL A 76 -3.71 5.24 -18.09
CA VAL A 76 -2.59 4.54 -17.44
C VAL A 76 -3.05 3.89 -16.13
N HIS A 77 -3.84 4.58 -15.33
CA HIS A 77 -4.42 4.00 -14.11
C HIS A 77 -5.34 2.82 -14.46
N LEU A 78 -6.19 2.98 -15.46
CA LEU A 78 -7.07 1.89 -15.94
C LEU A 78 -6.26 0.69 -16.44
N LEU A 79 -5.18 0.94 -17.19
CA LEU A 79 -4.30 -0.12 -17.69
C LEU A 79 -3.61 -0.85 -16.53
N LEU A 80 -2.99 -0.14 -15.59
CA LEU A 80 -2.33 -0.75 -14.43
C LEU A 80 -3.31 -1.52 -13.54
N PHE A 81 -4.50 -0.96 -13.30
CA PHE A 81 -5.56 -1.64 -12.56
C PHE A 81 -6.04 -2.91 -13.29
N SER A 82 -6.24 -2.83 -14.61
CA SER A 82 -6.64 -3.99 -15.42
C SER A 82 -5.59 -5.09 -15.40
N LEU A 83 -4.31 -4.74 -15.53
CA LEU A 83 -3.19 -5.68 -15.46
C LEU A 83 -3.11 -6.36 -14.09
N TRP A 84 -3.24 -5.56 -13.02
CA TRP A 84 -3.30 -6.09 -11.66
C TRP A 84 -4.49 -7.04 -11.46
N ALA A 85 -5.68 -6.64 -11.93
CA ALA A 85 -6.91 -7.41 -11.80
C ALA A 85 -6.84 -8.74 -12.55
N VAL A 86 -6.30 -8.76 -13.78
CA VAL A 86 -6.11 -9.99 -14.57
C VAL A 86 -5.21 -10.97 -13.82
N GLY A 87 -4.09 -10.51 -13.25
CA GLY A 87 -3.22 -11.36 -12.47
C GLY A 87 -3.87 -11.85 -11.16
N ALA A 88 -4.60 -10.98 -10.46
CA ALA A 88 -5.33 -11.35 -9.25
C ALA A 88 -6.42 -12.40 -9.52
N VAL A 89 -7.17 -12.26 -10.62
CA VAL A 89 -8.16 -13.25 -11.09
C VAL A 89 -7.47 -14.56 -11.44
N THR A 90 -6.36 -14.52 -12.16
CA THR A 90 -5.58 -15.72 -12.52
C THR A 90 -5.14 -16.48 -11.27
N MET A 91 -4.55 -15.78 -10.30
CA MET A 91 -4.14 -16.37 -9.01
C MET A 91 -5.32 -16.91 -8.21
N SER A 92 -6.47 -16.22 -8.24
CA SER A 92 -7.70 -16.66 -7.58
C SER A 92 -8.24 -17.95 -8.22
N VAL A 93 -8.22 -18.06 -9.55
CA VAL A 93 -8.61 -19.28 -10.27
C VAL A 93 -7.68 -20.45 -9.93
N LEU A 94 -6.37 -20.23 -9.86
CA LEU A 94 -5.42 -21.26 -9.45
C LEU A 94 -5.65 -21.71 -7.99
N ALA A 95 -5.90 -20.77 -7.08
CA ALA A 95 -6.24 -21.06 -5.69
C ALA A 95 -7.56 -21.82 -5.58
N ALA A 96 -8.59 -21.41 -6.34
CA ALA A 96 -9.89 -22.09 -6.38
C ALA A 96 -9.76 -23.52 -6.92
N ARG A 97 -9.00 -23.75 -7.99
CA ARG A 97 -8.72 -25.10 -8.50
C ARG A 97 -8.03 -25.98 -7.46
N SER A 98 -7.04 -25.43 -6.75
CA SER A 98 -6.37 -26.13 -5.65
C SER A 98 -7.36 -26.49 -4.52
N PHE A 99 -8.23 -25.55 -4.15
CA PHE A 99 -9.26 -25.77 -3.14
C PHE A 99 -10.32 -26.80 -3.56
N LEU A 100 -10.74 -26.79 -4.83
CA LEU A 100 -11.66 -27.80 -5.36
C LEU A 100 -11.03 -29.19 -5.35
N ARG A 101 -9.76 -29.32 -5.77
CA ARG A 101 -9.02 -30.58 -5.68
C ARG A 101 -8.96 -31.08 -4.24
N LEU A 102 -8.71 -30.18 -3.29
CA LEU A 102 -8.73 -30.50 -1.87
C LEU A 102 -10.11 -31.00 -1.43
N ARG A 103 -11.19 -30.34 -1.86
CA ARG A 103 -12.56 -30.75 -1.54
C ARG A 103 -12.90 -32.14 -2.10
N THR A 104 -12.45 -32.45 -3.32
CA THR A 104 -12.58 -33.80 -3.89
C THR A 104 -11.84 -34.84 -3.06
N LEU A 105 -10.64 -34.50 -2.55
CA LEU A 105 -9.89 -35.36 -1.62
C LEU A 105 -10.65 -35.57 -0.30
N GLU A 106 -11.23 -34.51 0.27
CA GLU A 106 -12.03 -34.59 1.50
C GLU A 106 -13.25 -35.49 1.33
N GLN A 107 -13.95 -35.39 0.18
CA GLN A 107 -15.11 -36.22 -0.14
C GLN A 107 -14.76 -37.70 -0.33
N SER A 108 -13.53 -38.00 -0.76
CA SER A 108 -13.04 -39.36 -0.96
C SER A 108 -12.41 -39.97 0.29
N ALA A 109 -12.32 -39.21 1.39
CA ALA A 109 -11.68 -39.65 2.62
C ALA A 109 -12.64 -40.46 3.48
N LEU A 110 -12.12 -41.53 4.09
CA LEU A 110 -12.87 -42.41 4.98
C LEU A 110 -12.49 -42.16 6.44
N PRO A 111 -13.40 -42.31 7.41
CA PRO A 111 -13.04 -42.29 8.82
C PRO A 111 -11.93 -43.31 9.12
N LEU A 112 -10.99 -42.96 10.00
CA LEU A 112 -9.90 -43.87 10.36
C LEU A 112 -10.43 -45.16 11.00
N GLN A 113 -10.30 -46.29 10.28
CA GLN A 113 -10.77 -47.60 10.72
C GLN A 113 -9.75 -48.38 11.56
N ASN A 114 -8.45 -48.18 11.31
CA ASN A 114 -7.39 -48.92 12.01
C ASN A 114 -7.38 -48.57 13.52
N GLN A 115 -7.65 -49.58 14.35
CA GLN A 115 -7.79 -49.40 15.80
C GLN A 115 -6.47 -49.07 16.51
N GLN A 116 -5.32 -49.57 16.02
CA GLN A 116 -4.01 -49.27 16.60
C GLN A 116 -3.65 -47.80 16.40
N VAL A 117 -3.79 -47.30 15.16
CA VAL A 117 -3.54 -45.89 14.83
C VAL A 117 -4.51 -44.99 15.59
N LYS A 118 -5.78 -45.39 15.72
CA LYS A 118 -6.78 -44.65 16.50
C LYS A 118 -6.41 -44.54 17.98
N ARG A 119 -5.96 -45.63 18.61
CA ARG A 119 -5.49 -45.60 20.02
C ARG A 119 -4.26 -44.70 20.17
N LEU A 120 -3.32 -44.79 19.24
CA LEU A 120 -2.12 -43.94 19.24
C LEU A 120 -2.48 -42.46 19.12
N TYR A 121 -3.40 -42.13 18.21
CA TYR A 121 -3.96 -40.79 18.06
C TYR A 121 -4.61 -40.28 19.35
N GLU A 122 -5.43 -41.10 20.02
CA GLU A 122 -6.08 -40.73 21.27
C GLU A 122 -5.06 -40.50 22.40
N ASN A 123 -3.98 -41.26 22.45
CA ASN A 123 -2.87 -41.03 23.38
C ASN A 123 -2.14 -39.72 23.07
N CYS A 124 -1.84 -39.44 21.80
CA CYS A 124 -1.22 -38.17 21.39
C CYS A 124 -2.12 -36.98 21.73
N CYS A 125 -3.44 -37.08 21.56
CA CYS A 125 -4.38 -36.02 21.95
C CYS A 125 -4.36 -35.74 23.46
N LYS A 126 -4.21 -36.79 24.28
CA LYS A 126 -4.07 -36.64 25.74
C LYS A 126 -2.75 -35.94 26.09
N GLU A 127 -1.64 -36.39 25.50
CA GLU A 127 -0.31 -35.80 25.66
C GLU A 127 -0.30 -34.30 25.29
N MET A 128 -0.94 -33.95 24.18
CA MET A 128 -1.07 -32.59 23.66
C MET A 128 -2.10 -31.71 24.41
N HIS A 129 -2.84 -32.29 25.36
CA HIS A 129 -3.94 -31.64 26.08
C HIS A 129 -4.95 -30.97 25.12
N CYS A 130 -5.39 -31.71 24.11
CA CYS A 130 -6.31 -31.20 23.09
C CYS A 130 -7.67 -30.83 23.70
N LYS A 131 -8.07 -29.56 23.61
CA LYS A 131 -9.37 -29.06 24.14
C LYS A 131 -10.60 -29.59 23.40
N LYS A 132 -10.43 -29.98 22.13
CA LYS A 132 -11.50 -30.52 21.26
C LYS A 132 -10.94 -31.71 20.49
N LYS A 133 -11.74 -32.77 20.32
CA LYS A 133 -11.36 -33.93 19.52
C LYS A 133 -11.32 -33.52 18.04
N ILE A 134 -10.13 -33.62 17.44
CA ILE A 134 -9.94 -33.30 16.02
C ILE A 134 -10.35 -34.55 15.21
N PRO A 135 -11.21 -34.43 14.19
CA PRO A 135 -11.54 -35.57 13.35
C PRO A 135 -10.32 -36.04 12.53
N ILE A 136 -10.14 -37.35 12.43
CA ILE A 136 -9.06 -37.99 11.67
C ILE A 136 -9.63 -38.94 10.61
N TYR A 137 -9.14 -38.79 9.38
CA TYR A 137 -9.58 -39.54 8.20
C TYR A 137 -8.39 -40.20 7.51
N SER A 138 -8.65 -41.23 6.73
CA SER A 138 -7.68 -41.94 5.88
C SER A 138 -8.02 -41.79 4.41
N THR A 139 -7.03 -41.60 3.54
CA THR A 139 -7.21 -41.44 2.08
C THR A 139 -6.05 -42.04 1.28
N ALA A 140 -6.34 -42.63 0.11
CA ALA A 140 -5.34 -43.20 -0.79
C ALA A 140 -4.60 -42.13 -1.62
N PHE A 141 -5.20 -40.94 -1.74
CA PHE A 141 -4.78 -39.92 -2.70
C PHE A 141 -3.77 -38.91 -2.14
N LEU A 142 -3.39 -39.05 -0.87
CA LEU A 142 -2.36 -38.24 -0.24
C LEU A 142 -1.02 -38.97 -0.20
N LYS A 143 0.04 -38.20 -0.39
CA LYS A 143 1.43 -38.65 -0.19
C LYS A 143 1.90 -38.39 1.23
N SER A 144 1.34 -37.38 1.89
CA SER A 144 1.69 -36.95 3.24
C SER A 144 0.47 -36.73 4.11
N PRO A 145 0.58 -36.88 5.44
CA PRO A 145 -0.39 -36.30 6.37
C PRO A 145 -0.60 -34.82 6.04
N VAL A 146 -1.85 -34.38 6.10
CA VAL A 146 -2.21 -32.97 5.91
C VAL A 146 -3.33 -32.60 6.87
N THR A 147 -3.15 -31.46 7.53
CA THR A 147 -4.20 -30.77 8.28
C THR A 147 -4.96 -29.79 7.39
N VAL A 148 -6.29 -29.92 7.33
CA VAL A 148 -7.19 -29.09 6.50
C VAL A 148 -8.34 -28.53 7.34
N GLY A 149 -8.90 -27.39 6.94
CA GLY A 149 -10.08 -26.79 7.57
C GLY A 149 -9.77 -25.51 8.36
N LEU A 150 -10.43 -24.41 8.00
CA LEU A 150 -10.13 -23.06 8.51
C LEU A 150 -10.65 -22.85 9.95
N ILE A 151 -11.91 -23.22 10.19
CA ILE A 151 -12.59 -23.07 11.48
C ILE A 151 -12.55 -24.40 12.26
N HIS A 152 -12.77 -25.52 11.57
CA HIS A 152 -12.79 -26.86 12.13
C HIS A 152 -11.68 -27.69 11.47
N PRO A 153 -10.48 -27.76 12.07
CA PRO A 153 -9.38 -28.53 11.51
C PRO A 153 -9.69 -30.03 11.52
N ARG A 154 -9.20 -30.74 10.52
CA ARG A 154 -9.32 -32.19 10.29
C ARG A 154 -7.96 -32.71 9.82
N ILE A 155 -7.57 -33.87 10.30
CA ILE A 155 -6.31 -34.52 9.90
C ILE A 155 -6.63 -35.61 8.88
N TYR A 156 -5.94 -35.59 7.75
CA TYR A 156 -6.03 -36.63 6.73
C TYR A 156 -4.72 -37.40 6.66
N LEU A 157 -4.77 -38.71 6.89
CA LEU A 157 -3.64 -39.61 6.83
C LEU A 157 -3.65 -40.40 5.52
N PRO A 158 -2.49 -40.57 4.88
CA PRO A 158 -2.37 -41.43 3.72
C PRO A 158 -2.40 -42.92 4.14
N ILE A 159 -3.04 -43.77 3.34
CA ILE A 159 -3.21 -45.20 3.65
C ILE A 159 -1.86 -45.94 3.73
N HIS A 160 -0.87 -45.55 2.92
CA HIS A 160 0.46 -46.18 2.93
C HIS A 160 1.17 -46.07 4.29
N LEU A 161 0.95 -44.97 5.05
CA LEU A 161 1.50 -44.84 6.41
C LEU A 161 0.78 -45.74 7.42
N ILE A 162 -0.47 -46.11 7.14
CA ILE A 162 -1.23 -47.04 7.97
C ILE A 162 -0.79 -48.48 7.68
N SER A 163 -0.40 -48.78 6.44
CA SER A 163 0.14 -50.09 6.03
C SER A 163 1.57 -50.31 6.52
N ASP A 164 2.46 -49.33 6.35
CA ASP A 164 3.85 -49.34 6.84
C ASP A 164 3.93 -48.96 8.33
N PHE A 165 3.02 -49.48 9.16
CA PHE A 165 2.82 -48.98 10.51
C PHE A 165 4.06 -49.21 11.40
N ASN A 166 4.74 -48.12 11.74
CA ASN A 166 5.68 -48.03 12.85
C ASN A 166 5.09 -47.11 13.92
N ALA A 167 4.88 -47.64 15.13
CA ALA A 167 4.24 -46.92 16.21
C ALA A 167 5.01 -45.63 16.61
N LYS A 168 6.35 -45.64 16.56
CA LYS A 168 7.17 -44.50 16.97
C LYS A 168 7.13 -43.39 15.91
N ASP A 169 7.34 -43.75 14.65
CA ASP A 169 7.31 -42.82 13.52
C ASP A 169 5.90 -42.20 13.35
N MET A 170 4.85 -43.02 13.47
CA MET A 170 3.47 -42.55 13.41
C MET A 170 3.14 -41.60 14.58
N ARG A 171 3.64 -41.87 15.80
CA ARG A 171 3.47 -40.95 16.93
C ARG A 171 4.07 -39.58 16.61
N PHE A 172 5.29 -39.56 16.09
CA PHE A 172 5.97 -38.32 15.72
C PHE A 172 5.23 -37.52 14.65
N MET A 173 4.71 -38.18 13.61
CA MET A 173 3.90 -37.54 12.58
C MET A 173 2.58 -37.00 13.14
N LEU A 174 1.90 -37.76 14.00
CA LEU A 174 0.65 -37.34 14.63
C LEU A 174 0.84 -36.15 15.56
N LEU A 175 1.90 -36.14 16.38
CA LEU A 175 2.24 -35.00 17.23
C LEU A 175 2.48 -33.73 16.40
N HIS A 176 3.17 -33.85 15.26
CA HIS A 176 3.41 -32.74 14.34
C HIS A 176 2.10 -32.19 13.72
N GLU A 177 1.22 -33.03 13.19
CA GLU A 177 -0.07 -32.58 12.64
C GLU A 177 -1.02 -32.01 13.71
N LEU A 178 -1.06 -32.63 14.90
CA LEU A 178 -1.81 -32.10 16.04
C LEU A 178 -1.28 -30.73 16.46
N GLN A 179 0.03 -30.50 16.34
CA GLN A 179 0.66 -29.23 16.65
C GLN A 179 0.27 -28.14 15.64
N HIS A 180 0.14 -28.45 14.34
CA HIS A 180 -0.46 -27.54 13.36
C HIS A 180 -1.91 -27.18 13.69
N CYS A 181 -2.71 -28.16 14.11
CA CYS A 181 -4.09 -27.92 14.55
C CYS A 181 -4.13 -26.98 15.77
N ARG A 182 -3.23 -27.20 16.75
CA ARG A 182 -3.14 -26.38 17.97
C ARG A 182 -2.70 -24.94 17.68
N GLN A 183 -1.77 -24.74 16.74
CA GLN A 183 -1.32 -23.41 16.33
C GLN A 183 -2.26 -22.70 15.35
N LYS A 184 -3.28 -23.41 14.83
CA LYS A 184 -4.26 -22.92 13.85
C LYS A 184 -3.60 -22.53 12.52
N ASP A 185 -2.62 -23.30 12.10
CA ASP A 185 -1.81 -23.03 10.91
C ASP A 185 -2.64 -22.88 9.64
N THR A 186 -3.77 -23.57 9.52
CA THR A 186 -4.67 -23.42 8.37
C THR A 186 -5.13 -21.98 8.15
N ARG A 187 -5.33 -21.20 9.23
CA ARG A 187 -5.70 -19.78 9.13
C ARG A 187 -4.55 -18.95 8.60
N ILE A 188 -3.34 -19.31 8.98
CA ILE A 188 -2.11 -18.64 8.59
C ILE A 188 -1.86 -18.90 7.11
N VAL A 189 -1.98 -20.16 6.67
CA VAL A 189 -1.90 -20.55 5.26
C VAL A 189 -2.95 -19.83 4.41
N PHE A 190 -4.18 -19.66 4.93
CA PHE A 190 -5.20 -18.87 4.25
C PHE A 190 -4.79 -17.40 4.06
N LEU A 191 -4.29 -16.74 5.11
CA LEU A 191 -3.80 -15.36 5.02
C LEU A 191 -2.61 -15.22 4.06
N MET A 192 -1.70 -16.19 4.07
CA MET A 192 -0.56 -16.26 3.14
C MET A 192 -1.01 -16.39 1.69
N ASN A 193 -2.03 -17.21 1.42
CA ASN A 193 -2.60 -17.36 0.08
C ASN A 193 -3.29 -16.07 -0.38
N LEU A 194 -4.03 -15.39 0.51
CA LEU A 194 -4.65 -14.10 0.22
C LEU A 194 -3.59 -13.04 -0.13
N ALA A 195 -2.52 -12.95 0.65
CA ALA A 195 -1.40 -12.07 0.35
C ALA A 195 -0.73 -12.42 -0.99
N GLY A 196 -0.56 -13.71 -1.30
CA GLY A 196 -0.03 -14.16 -2.59
C GLY A 196 -0.91 -13.78 -3.79
N ILE A 197 -2.24 -13.70 -3.61
CA ILE A 197 -3.17 -13.23 -4.65
C ILE A 197 -3.06 -11.72 -4.84
N LEU A 198 -3.10 -10.94 -3.76
CA LEU A 198 -3.09 -9.48 -3.82
C LEU A 198 -1.76 -8.92 -4.36
N TYR A 199 -0.66 -9.58 -3.99
CA TYR A 199 0.70 -9.16 -4.33
C TYR A 199 1.39 -10.14 -5.28
N TRP A 200 0.62 -10.77 -6.16
CA TRP A 200 1.13 -11.77 -7.09
C TRP A 200 2.32 -11.30 -7.94
N PHE A 201 2.39 -9.99 -8.22
CA PHE A 201 3.46 -9.36 -9.00
C PHE A 201 4.73 -9.09 -8.19
N ASN A 202 4.69 -9.16 -6.86
CA ASN A 202 5.80 -8.71 -6.00
C ASN A 202 6.72 -9.89 -5.61
N PRO A 203 7.96 -9.97 -6.15
CA PRO A 203 8.89 -11.07 -5.86
C PRO A 203 9.33 -11.13 -4.39
N PHE A 204 9.39 -10.00 -3.69
CA PHE A 204 9.74 -9.96 -2.27
C PHE A 204 8.67 -10.59 -1.40
N VAL A 205 7.39 -10.45 -1.79
CA VAL A 205 6.29 -11.13 -1.11
C VAL A 205 6.38 -12.63 -1.31
N TRP A 206 6.68 -13.10 -2.52
CA TRP A 206 6.90 -14.53 -2.78
C TRP A 206 8.03 -15.11 -1.93
N TYR A 207 9.14 -14.38 -1.79
CA TYR A 207 10.24 -14.74 -0.92
C TYR A 207 9.81 -14.79 0.56
N ALA A 208 9.13 -13.74 1.05
CA ALA A 208 8.64 -13.69 2.42
C ALA A 208 7.66 -14.82 2.73
N LEU A 209 6.71 -15.11 1.83
CA LEU A 209 5.78 -16.23 1.99
C LEU A 209 6.51 -17.59 1.98
N LYS A 210 7.61 -17.73 1.24
CA LYS A 210 8.44 -18.92 1.24
C LYS A 210 9.18 -19.10 2.58
N GLU A 211 9.80 -18.05 3.10
CA GLU A 211 10.47 -18.08 4.40
C GLU A 211 9.48 -18.30 5.54
N MET A 212 8.31 -17.65 5.49
CA MET A 212 7.24 -17.85 6.46
C MET A 212 6.73 -19.30 6.49
N ARG A 213 6.66 -19.99 5.33
CA ARG A 213 6.36 -21.43 5.30
C ARG A 213 7.44 -22.25 5.99
N CYS A 214 8.71 -21.94 5.75
CA CYS A 214 9.83 -22.62 6.38
C CYS A 214 9.83 -22.42 7.90
N ASP A 215 9.70 -21.18 8.37
CA ASP A 215 9.69 -20.85 9.80
C ASP A 215 8.48 -21.45 10.54
N ARG A 216 7.35 -21.64 9.85
CA ARG A 216 6.17 -22.33 10.39
C ARG A 216 6.48 -23.80 10.68
N GLU A 217 7.12 -24.51 9.74
CA GLU A 217 7.56 -25.89 9.94
C GLU A 217 8.58 -26.00 11.09
N LEU A 218 9.59 -25.12 11.12
CA LEU A 218 10.59 -25.09 12.19
C LEU A 218 9.94 -24.85 13.56
N SER A 219 8.97 -23.93 13.64
CA SER A 219 8.25 -23.67 14.88
C SER A 219 7.31 -24.80 15.28
N CYS A 220 6.83 -25.61 14.34
CA CYS A 220 6.06 -26.82 14.62
C CYS A 220 6.99 -27.89 15.21
N ASP A 221 8.11 -28.17 14.53
CA ASP A 221 9.14 -29.12 14.97
C ASP A 221 9.64 -28.77 16.38
N SER A 222 10.03 -27.52 16.63
CA SER A 222 10.47 -27.07 17.96
C SER A 222 9.40 -27.23 19.03
N ALA A 223 8.11 -27.08 18.69
CA ALA A 223 7.03 -27.28 19.65
C ALA A 223 6.79 -28.78 19.95
N VAL A 224 7.00 -29.66 18.98
CA VAL A 224 6.99 -31.12 19.19
C VAL A 224 8.18 -31.54 20.05
N LEU A 225 9.38 -31.03 19.79
CA LEU A 225 10.58 -31.33 20.59
C LEU A 225 10.42 -30.95 22.07
N HIS A 226 9.61 -29.92 22.38
CA HIS A 226 9.29 -29.59 23.77
C HIS A 226 8.46 -30.65 24.53
N LEU A 227 7.81 -31.56 23.80
CA LEU A 227 7.02 -32.66 24.35
C LEU A 227 7.77 -33.99 24.37
N LEU A 228 8.85 -34.07 23.58
CA LEU A 228 9.69 -35.26 23.49
C LEU A 228 10.81 -35.22 24.53
N ASP A 229 11.28 -36.40 24.90
CA ASP A 229 12.50 -36.56 25.66
C ASP A 229 13.71 -36.36 24.75
N GLU A 230 14.85 -35.95 25.31
CA GLU A 230 16.07 -35.65 24.54
C GLU A 230 16.60 -36.86 23.77
N THR A 231 16.33 -38.07 24.27
CA THR A 231 16.67 -39.34 23.60
C THR A 231 15.86 -39.58 22.32
N ASP A 232 14.71 -38.92 22.16
CA ASP A 232 13.81 -39.08 21.02
C ASP A 232 14.07 -38.09 19.89
N TYR A 233 14.91 -37.06 20.07
CA TYR A 233 15.17 -36.02 19.07
C TYR A 233 15.76 -36.59 17.77
N GLN A 234 16.73 -37.51 17.90
CA GLN A 234 17.34 -38.16 16.73
C GLN A 234 16.33 -39.05 16.00
N ALA A 235 15.52 -39.82 16.74
CA ALA A 235 14.49 -40.66 16.15
C ALA A 235 13.43 -39.82 15.41
N TYR A 236 13.05 -38.67 15.98
CA TYR A 236 12.18 -37.70 15.34
C TYR A 236 12.78 -37.16 14.02
N GLY A 237 14.05 -36.71 14.06
CA GLY A 237 14.75 -36.23 12.87
C GLY A 237 14.84 -37.30 11.77
N ASN A 238 15.19 -38.53 12.12
CA ASN A 238 15.25 -39.66 11.19
C ASN A 238 13.88 -39.97 10.58
N THR A 239 12.80 -39.85 11.35
CA THR A 239 11.43 -40.02 10.83
C THR A 239 11.13 -39.01 9.73
N LEU A 240 11.52 -37.74 9.92
CA LEU A 240 11.34 -36.70 8.91
C LEU A 240 12.16 -36.95 7.65
N ILE A 241 13.40 -37.45 7.79
CA ILE A 241 14.28 -37.79 6.65
C ILE A 241 13.69 -38.95 5.84
N ASN A 242 13.40 -40.08 6.51
CA ASN A 242 12.84 -41.28 5.87
C ASN A 242 11.54 -40.96 5.14
N PHE A 243 10.73 -40.07 5.71
CA PHE A 243 9.49 -39.64 5.11
C PHE A 243 9.68 -38.69 3.92
N ALA A 244 10.60 -37.74 4.02
CA ALA A 244 10.95 -36.85 2.90
C ALA A 244 11.52 -37.62 1.71
N GLU A 245 12.35 -38.64 1.97
CA GLU A 245 12.91 -39.55 0.96
C GLU A 245 11.79 -40.34 0.27
N LYS A 246 10.87 -40.96 1.02
CA LYS A 246 9.71 -41.67 0.44
C LYS A 246 8.84 -40.79 -0.47
N ILE A 247 8.77 -39.48 -0.20
CA ILE A 247 7.99 -38.53 -1.01
C ILE A 247 8.78 -38.03 -2.25
N SER A 248 10.10 -37.87 -2.15
CA SER A 248 10.95 -37.34 -3.22
C SER A 248 11.13 -38.29 -4.40
N HIS A 249 11.04 -39.61 -4.18
CA HIS A 249 11.21 -40.64 -5.21
C HIS A 249 10.03 -40.82 -6.18
N ILE A 250 8.99 -39.97 -6.13
CA ILE A 250 7.83 -40.08 -7.02
C ILE A 250 7.98 -39.10 -8.20
N PRO A 251 8.22 -39.58 -9.45
CA PRO A 251 8.69 -38.76 -10.55
C PRO A 251 7.55 -37.93 -11.15
N PHE A 252 7.47 -36.64 -10.85
CA PHE A 252 6.63 -35.70 -11.59
C PHE A 252 7.40 -34.39 -11.84
N PRO A 253 7.90 -34.15 -13.07
CA PRO A 253 8.81 -33.04 -13.39
C PRO A 253 8.15 -31.64 -13.38
N TYR A 254 6.84 -31.54 -13.20
CA TYR A 254 6.10 -30.26 -13.18
C TYR A 254 5.41 -29.95 -11.85
N ALA A 255 5.64 -30.75 -10.81
CA ALA A 255 5.07 -30.47 -9.49
C ALA A 255 6.05 -29.62 -8.67
N THR A 256 5.93 -28.29 -8.74
CA THR A 256 6.28 -27.39 -7.62
C THR A 256 5.28 -27.59 -6.48
N GLY A 257 5.08 -28.84 -6.07
CA GLY A 257 4.00 -29.25 -5.19
C GLY A 257 4.53 -29.45 -3.79
N MET A 258 4.29 -28.47 -2.91
CA MET A 258 3.98 -28.58 -1.46
C MET A 258 4.83 -29.44 -0.52
N SER A 259 5.74 -30.28 -1.01
CA SER A 259 6.73 -31.04 -0.27
C SER A 259 8.01 -30.22 -0.28
N GLY A 260 8.54 -29.90 0.90
CA GLY A 260 9.63 -28.96 1.05
C GLY A 260 10.85 -29.28 0.18
N SER A 261 11.52 -28.24 -0.32
CA SER A 261 12.81 -28.36 -0.99
C SER A 261 13.81 -29.10 -0.08
N MET A 262 14.78 -29.83 -0.63
CA MET A 262 15.88 -30.43 0.16
C MET A 262 16.51 -29.43 1.15
N LYS A 263 16.67 -28.17 0.74
CA LYS A 263 17.14 -27.08 1.62
C LYS A 263 16.27 -26.89 2.87
N GLN A 264 14.95 -27.04 2.73
CA GLN A 264 14.00 -26.93 3.84
C GLN A 264 14.13 -28.10 4.81
N ILE A 265 14.25 -29.32 4.31
CA ILE A 265 14.49 -30.50 5.16
C ILE A 265 15.84 -30.37 5.89
N THR A 266 16.91 -29.97 5.20
CA THR A 266 18.22 -29.71 5.82
C THR A 266 18.10 -28.70 6.97
N ARG A 267 17.38 -27.59 6.75
CA ARG A 267 17.19 -26.55 7.79
C ARG A 267 16.39 -27.08 8.99
N ARG A 268 15.38 -27.95 8.76
CA ARG A 268 14.63 -28.62 9.84
C ARG A 268 15.53 -29.53 10.67
N ILE A 269 16.33 -30.38 10.03
CA ILE A 269 17.24 -31.30 10.73
C ILE A 269 18.31 -30.54 11.52
N LEU A 270 18.91 -29.49 10.94
CA LEU A 270 19.87 -28.64 11.65
C LEU A 270 19.22 -27.97 12.87
N ASN A 271 17.98 -27.49 12.76
CA ASN A 271 17.26 -26.87 13.87
C ASN A 271 16.89 -27.89 14.96
N ILE A 272 16.58 -29.14 14.59
CA ILE A 272 16.34 -30.23 15.55
C ILE A 272 17.64 -30.58 16.28
N ALA A 273 18.75 -30.71 15.55
CA ALA A 273 20.05 -31.04 16.12
C ALA A 273 20.59 -29.95 17.06
N ALA A 274 20.35 -28.68 16.72
CA ALA A 274 20.74 -27.53 17.53
C ALA A 274 19.66 -27.11 18.55
N PHE A 275 18.61 -27.91 18.74
CA PHE A 275 17.48 -27.51 19.58
C PHE A 275 17.90 -27.35 21.04
N GLN A 276 17.59 -26.19 21.60
CA GLN A 276 17.73 -25.90 23.03
C GLN A 276 16.43 -25.31 23.56
N LYS A 277 16.02 -25.76 24.76
CA LYS A 277 14.80 -25.26 25.40
C LYS A 277 14.94 -23.76 25.66
N GLU A 278 14.02 -22.96 25.11
CA GLU A 278 14.11 -21.51 25.22
C GLU A 278 13.99 -21.00 26.66
N THR A 279 14.94 -20.16 27.07
CA THR A 279 14.92 -19.49 28.37
C THR A 279 13.89 -18.36 28.41
N LYS A 280 13.38 -18.02 29.61
CA LYS A 280 12.46 -16.89 29.80
C LYS A 280 13.05 -15.56 29.28
N ARG A 281 14.37 -15.37 29.42
CA ARG A 281 15.11 -14.21 28.91
C ARG A 281 15.12 -14.16 27.37
N GLY A 282 15.27 -15.30 26.70
CA GLY A 282 15.19 -15.40 25.23
C GLY A 282 13.83 -14.97 24.70
N LYS A 283 12.73 -15.44 25.33
CA LYS A 283 11.37 -15.05 24.97
C LYS A 283 11.11 -13.54 25.14
N ALA A 284 11.61 -12.96 26.24
CA ALA A 284 11.48 -11.53 26.48
C ALA A 284 12.23 -10.70 25.42
N ARG A 285 13.46 -11.09 25.06
CA ARG A 285 14.23 -10.43 23.98
C ARG A 285 13.50 -10.49 22.65
N GLY A 286 12.98 -11.66 22.27
CA GLY A 286 12.20 -11.80 21.04
C GLY A 286 10.93 -10.95 21.02
N PHE A 287 10.25 -10.83 22.16
CA PHE A 287 9.07 -9.98 22.30
C PHE A 287 9.41 -8.48 22.18
N LEU A 288 10.52 -8.03 22.76
CA LEU A 288 11.00 -6.65 22.61
C LEU A 288 11.34 -6.31 21.16
N ILE A 289 12.02 -7.21 20.45
CA ILE A 289 12.32 -7.02 19.02
C ILE A 289 11.02 -6.93 18.20
N TYR A 290 10.03 -7.78 18.50
CA TYR A 290 8.72 -7.72 17.86
C TYR A 290 8.04 -6.36 18.06
N ILE A 291 8.03 -5.83 19.30
CA ILE A 291 7.46 -4.51 19.60
C ILE A 291 8.19 -3.40 18.87
N LEU A 292 9.53 -3.44 18.84
CA LEU A 292 10.34 -2.43 18.17
C LEU A 292 10.04 -2.37 16.66
N ILE A 293 9.99 -3.53 16.00
CA ILE A 293 9.65 -3.62 14.57
C ILE A 293 8.22 -3.15 14.32
N ALA A 294 7.28 -3.55 15.19
CA ALA A 294 5.89 -3.11 15.09
C ALA A 294 5.77 -1.58 15.20
N PHE A 295 6.45 -0.97 16.18
CA PHE A 295 6.47 0.47 16.38
C PHE A 295 7.06 1.21 15.18
N LEU A 296 8.23 0.76 14.69
CA LEU A 296 8.87 1.31 13.49
C LEU A 296 7.96 1.19 12.27
N SER A 297 7.29 0.05 12.07
CA SER A 297 6.37 -0.12 10.93
C SER A 297 5.14 0.80 11.03
N LEU A 298 4.61 1.00 12.23
CA LEU A 298 3.43 1.83 12.46
C LEU A 298 3.74 3.33 12.36
N SER A 299 4.97 3.76 12.68
CA SER A 299 5.38 5.16 12.54
C SER A 299 5.37 5.65 11.09
N TYR A 300 5.48 4.76 10.10
CA TYR A 300 5.38 5.13 8.68
C TYR A 300 3.94 5.20 8.16
N ALA A 301 2.96 4.64 8.88
CA ALA A 301 1.58 4.60 8.41
C ALA A 301 0.94 5.99 8.22
N PRO A 302 1.16 6.99 9.10
CA PRO A 302 0.66 8.34 8.88
C PRO A 302 1.26 9.04 7.65
N VAL A 303 2.52 8.75 7.31
CA VAL A 303 3.20 9.32 6.13
C VAL A 303 2.57 8.78 4.86
N LEU A 304 2.31 7.47 4.81
CA LEU A 304 1.63 6.82 3.67
C LEU A 304 0.18 7.29 3.54
N ALA A 305 -0.54 7.46 4.66
CA ALA A 305 -1.91 7.97 4.66
C ALA A 305 -1.98 9.45 4.25
N ALA A 306 -1.04 10.28 4.68
CA ALA A 306 -0.96 11.69 4.27
C ALA A 306 -0.61 11.83 2.78
N ALA A 307 0.30 10.99 2.26
CA ALA A 307 0.64 10.98 0.84
C ALA A 307 -0.52 10.51 -0.06
N GLY A 308 -1.44 9.69 0.48
CA GLY A 308 -2.64 9.24 -0.22
C GLY A 308 -3.88 10.12 -0.01
N SER A 309 -3.82 11.11 0.88
CA SER A 309 -4.90 12.09 1.04
C SER A 309 -4.89 13.03 -0.16
N PRO A 310 -6.02 13.24 -0.86
CA PRO A 310 -6.09 14.26 -1.91
C PRO A 310 -5.86 15.62 -1.25
N GLN A 311 -4.63 16.14 -1.35
CA GLN A 311 -4.26 17.47 -0.89
C GLN A 311 -4.81 18.57 -1.84
N ASN A 312 -5.61 18.17 -2.83
CA ASN A 312 -6.14 19.03 -3.89
C ASN A 312 -7.38 19.82 -3.46
N GLU A 313 -7.87 19.68 -2.23
CA GLU A 313 -8.99 20.49 -1.75
C GLU A 313 -8.51 21.75 -1.02
N TYR A 314 -8.92 22.91 -1.53
CA TYR A 314 -8.85 24.20 -0.87
C TYR A 314 -9.76 24.21 0.36
N ARG A 315 -9.18 24.53 1.52
CA ARG A 315 -9.94 24.69 2.76
C ARG A 315 -10.50 26.11 2.79
N LEU A 316 -11.82 26.22 2.73
CA LEU A 316 -12.51 27.49 2.87
C LEU A 316 -12.12 28.15 4.21
N PRO A 317 -11.78 29.45 4.22
CA PRO A 317 -11.46 30.17 5.45
C PRO A 317 -12.59 30.08 6.48
N ASN A 318 -12.25 29.89 7.77
CA ASN A 318 -13.23 29.73 8.85
C ASN A 318 -14.07 31.00 9.12
N ASP A 319 -13.64 32.13 8.59
CA ASP A 319 -14.28 33.45 8.64
C ASP A 319 -15.23 33.71 7.47
N MET A 320 -15.36 32.78 6.52
CA MET A 320 -16.36 32.82 5.45
C MET A 320 -17.77 32.66 6.05
N LYS A 321 -18.41 33.79 6.38
CA LYS A 321 -19.81 33.87 6.82
C LYS A 321 -20.71 34.12 5.61
N ASN A 322 -21.97 33.69 5.70
CA ASN A 322 -23.01 33.93 4.69
C ASN A 322 -22.72 33.34 3.29
N ILE A 323 -22.58 32.01 3.20
CA ILE A 323 -22.53 31.31 1.91
C ILE A 323 -23.95 30.95 1.46
N SER A 324 -24.36 31.46 0.31
CA SER A 324 -25.56 31.06 -0.43
C SER A 324 -25.18 30.27 -1.68
N THR A 325 -25.99 29.26 -2.00
CA THR A 325 -25.85 28.51 -3.26
C THR A 325 -26.70 29.19 -4.33
N ILE A 326 -26.10 29.46 -5.48
CA ILE A 326 -26.79 29.96 -6.67
C ILE A 326 -26.82 28.87 -7.73
N ASP A 327 -27.93 28.71 -8.45
CA ASP A 327 -28.02 27.77 -9.56
C ASP A 327 -27.68 28.49 -10.87
N LEU A 328 -26.56 28.13 -11.46
CA LEU A 328 -26.11 28.62 -12.76
C LEU A 328 -25.97 27.51 -13.79
N SER A 329 -26.50 26.31 -13.52
CA SER A 329 -26.35 25.11 -14.37
C SER A 329 -26.63 25.37 -15.86
N ASN A 330 -27.68 26.14 -16.16
CA ASN A 330 -28.07 26.50 -17.53
C ASN A 330 -27.04 27.36 -18.29
N HIS A 331 -26.12 28.02 -17.60
CA HIS A 331 -25.08 28.87 -18.21
C HIS A 331 -23.81 28.09 -18.57
N PHE A 332 -23.65 26.88 -18.02
CA PHE A 332 -22.46 26.07 -18.26
C PHE A 332 -22.59 25.17 -19.49
N ASN A 333 -23.70 25.17 -20.24
CA ASN A 333 -23.86 24.44 -21.52
C ASN A 333 -23.35 22.97 -21.50
N GLY A 334 -23.53 22.26 -20.38
CA GLY A 334 -23.08 20.88 -20.19
C GLY A 334 -21.63 20.70 -19.69
N TYR A 335 -20.87 21.78 -19.54
CA TYR A 335 -19.56 21.77 -18.91
C TYR A 335 -19.69 21.63 -17.38
N GLN A 336 -18.78 20.88 -16.76
CA GLN A 336 -18.63 20.84 -15.32
C GLN A 336 -17.76 22.02 -14.89
N GLY A 337 -18.30 22.89 -14.03
CA GLY A 337 -17.60 24.07 -13.55
C GLY A 337 -18.18 24.57 -12.23
N SER A 338 -17.51 25.59 -11.69
CA SER A 338 -17.94 26.32 -10.50
C SER A 338 -17.93 27.82 -10.79
N PHE A 339 -18.69 28.56 -10.00
CA PHE A 339 -18.66 30.01 -10.01
C PHE A 339 -18.71 30.51 -8.57
N VAL A 340 -17.82 31.44 -8.24
CA VAL A 340 -17.72 32.02 -6.89
C VAL A 340 -17.84 33.54 -7.05
N LEU A 341 -18.81 34.12 -6.36
CA LEU A 341 -19.02 35.56 -6.30
C LEU A 341 -18.98 36.01 -4.85
N TYR A 342 -18.12 36.97 -4.56
CA TYR A 342 -18.09 37.66 -3.28
C TYR A 342 -18.74 39.04 -3.41
N ASP A 343 -19.81 39.27 -2.64
CA ASP A 343 -20.44 40.58 -2.51
C ASP A 343 -19.79 41.34 -1.35
N THR A 344 -19.02 42.38 -1.68
CA THR A 344 -18.32 43.22 -0.71
C THR A 344 -19.26 44.06 0.16
N ASN A 345 -20.45 44.40 -0.34
CA ASN A 345 -21.42 45.22 0.38
C ASN A 345 -22.17 44.39 1.43
N GLN A 346 -22.50 43.14 1.09
CA GLN A 346 -23.24 42.23 1.95
C GLN A 346 -22.32 41.32 2.78
N ASN A 347 -21.01 41.32 2.50
CA ASN A 347 -20.04 40.39 3.05
C ASN A 347 -20.54 38.94 2.94
N ALA A 348 -20.97 38.57 1.73
CA ALA A 348 -21.66 37.31 1.45
C ALA A 348 -21.10 36.64 0.19
N TRP A 349 -21.14 35.31 0.19
CA TRP A 349 -20.58 34.48 -0.87
C TRP A 349 -21.70 33.76 -1.61
N ASN A 350 -21.79 33.93 -2.92
CA ASN A 350 -22.72 33.20 -3.77
C ASN A 350 -21.93 32.20 -4.61
N ILE A 351 -22.15 30.90 -4.38
CA ILE A 351 -21.36 29.83 -4.99
C ILE A 351 -22.25 28.87 -5.78
N PHE A 352 -21.89 28.63 -7.04
CA PHE A 352 -22.38 27.50 -7.83
C PHE A 352 -21.33 26.38 -7.80
N ASN A 353 -21.75 25.16 -7.47
CA ASN A 353 -20.93 23.96 -7.39
C ASN A 353 -19.71 24.09 -6.44
N ILE A 354 -20.00 24.11 -5.14
CA ILE A 354 -19.00 24.30 -4.09
C ILE A 354 -17.91 23.21 -4.06
N GLU A 355 -18.24 21.97 -4.44
CA GLU A 355 -17.29 20.87 -4.46
C GLU A 355 -16.21 21.12 -5.54
N ASN A 356 -16.63 21.54 -6.74
CA ASN A 356 -15.69 21.93 -7.78
C ASN A 356 -14.96 23.24 -7.46
N ALA A 357 -15.57 24.15 -6.68
CA ALA A 357 -14.90 25.37 -6.21
C ALA A 357 -13.79 25.11 -5.17
N LYS A 358 -13.82 23.96 -4.48
CA LYS A 358 -12.77 23.54 -3.56
C LYS A 358 -11.62 22.85 -4.27
N GLU A 359 -11.77 22.41 -5.52
CA GLU A 359 -10.66 21.75 -6.23
C GLU A 359 -9.58 22.78 -6.61
N ARG A 360 -8.32 22.50 -6.24
CA ARG A 360 -7.15 23.24 -6.72
C ARG A 360 -6.93 22.94 -8.20
N ILE A 361 -7.17 23.94 -9.04
CA ILE A 361 -6.90 23.89 -10.48
C ILE A 361 -5.84 24.93 -10.84
N ALA A 362 -5.06 24.66 -11.89
CA ALA A 362 -4.11 25.65 -12.37
C ALA A 362 -4.86 26.91 -12.88
N PRO A 363 -4.33 28.12 -12.62
CA PRO A 363 -4.97 29.36 -13.04
C PRO A 363 -5.06 29.51 -14.57
N ASN A 364 -4.33 28.66 -15.34
CA ASN A 364 -4.23 28.73 -16.79
C ASN A 364 -3.94 30.19 -17.21
N SER A 365 -4.56 30.73 -18.26
CA SER A 365 -4.27 32.10 -18.72
C SER A 365 -4.56 33.23 -17.72
N THR A 366 -5.15 32.96 -16.55
CA THR A 366 -5.48 33.98 -15.55
C THR A 366 -4.24 34.55 -14.86
N TYR A 367 -3.12 33.80 -14.79
CA TYR A 367 -1.86 34.30 -14.18
C TYR A 367 -1.33 35.54 -14.90
N LYS A 368 -1.59 35.67 -16.22
CA LYS A 368 -1.12 36.77 -17.08
C LYS A 368 -1.60 38.14 -16.61
N ILE A 369 -2.74 38.21 -15.90
CA ILE A 369 -3.25 39.45 -15.31
C ILE A 369 -2.28 39.97 -14.24
N TYR A 370 -1.75 39.07 -13.42
CA TYR A 370 -0.81 39.41 -12.36
C TYR A 370 0.56 39.74 -12.91
N ASP A 371 1.04 39.00 -13.92
CA ASP A 371 2.30 39.31 -14.59
C ASP A 371 2.23 40.66 -15.32
N ALA A 372 1.11 40.98 -15.98
CA ALA A 372 0.87 42.28 -16.58
C ALA A 372 0.96 43.40 -15.54
N LEU A 373 0.27 43.24 -14.40
CA LEU A 373 0.27 44.22 -13.32
C LEU A 373 1.66 44.39 -12.72
N LEU A 374 2.37 43.28 -12.49
CA LEU A 374 3.73 43.30 -11.97
C LEU A 374 4.71 43.95 -12.97
N GLY A 375 4.56 43.67 -14.26
CA GLY A 375 5.34 44.33 -15.33
C GLY A 375 5.13 45.84 -15.36
N LEU A 376 3.89 46.29 -15.14
CA LEU A 376 3.55 47.72 -15.05
C LEU A 376 4.09 48.37 -13.76
N GLU A 377 3.92 47.73 -12.60
CA GLU A 377 4.42 48.25 -11.31
C GLU A 377 5.94 48.34 -11.24
N SER A 378 6.62 47.42 -11.92
CA SER A 378 8.09 47.38 -11.99
C SER A 378 8.67 48.28 -13.07
N GLY A 379 7.85 48.80 -13.99
CA GLY A 379 8.26 49.64 -15.11
C GLY A 379 8.94 48.89 -16.26
N ILE A 380 8.84 47.56 -16.33
CA ILE A 380 9.32 46.77 -17.48
C ILE A 380 8.48 47.02 -18.71
N ILE A 381 7.18 47.23 -18.48
CA ILE A 381 6.25 47.70 -19.50
C ILE A 381 5.55 48.94 -18.97
N THR A 382 5.14 49.80 -19.89
CA THR A 382 4.33 50.98 -19.60
C THR A 382 3.14 51.03 -20.57
N PRO A 383 2.09 51.82 -20.29
CA PRO A 383 0.99 51.99 -21.23
C PRO A 383 1.44 52.51 -22.60
N GLU A 384 2.49 53.33 -22.64
CA GLU A 384 3.03 53.94 -23.86
C GLU A 384 4.11 53.08 -24.55
N ASP A 385 4.77 52.19 -23.82
CA ASP A 385 5.84 51.32 -24.29
C ASP A 385 5.70 49.91 -23.69
N SER A 386 5.09 49.01 -24.45
CA SER A 386 4.86 47.61 -24.08
C SER A 386 5.21 46.64 -25.21
N ASP A 387 5.94 47.12 -26.22
CA ASP A 387 6.28 46.33 -27.39
C ASP A 387 7.40 45.34 -27.07
N MET A 388 7.14 44.05 -27.30
CA MET A 388 8.13 42.99 -27.22
C MET A 388 8.28 42.31 -28.58
N THR A 389 9.53 42.14 -29.01
CA THR A 389 9.86 41.58 -30.32
C THR A 389 9.79 40.05 -30.27
N TRP A 390 9.12 39.45 -31.25
CA TRP A 390 9.09 38.00 -31.39
C TRP A 390 10.46 37.49 -31.83
N ASN A 391 10.89 36.37 -31.23
CA ASN A 391 12.20 35.76 -31.44
C ASN A 391 12.30 34.94 -32.74
N GLY A 392 11.20 34.79 -33.50
CA GLY A 392 11.17 34.00 -34.72
C GLY A 392 10.98 32.49 -34.50
N GLU A 393 10.68 32.05 -33.27
CA GLU A 393 10.39 30.66 -32.96
C GLU A 393 8.93 30.30 -33.24
N ASP A 394 8.71 29.10 -33.77
CA ASP A 394 7.37 28.57 -34.05
C ASP A 394 6.59 28.34 -32.74
N TYR A 395 5.33 28.79 -32.71
CA TYR A 395 4.43 28.62 -31.57
C TYR A 395 3.14 27.88 -31.98
N PRO A 396 2.39 27.27 -31.04
CA PRO A 396 1.16 26.53 -31.37
C PRO A 396 0.02 27.36 -31.97
N PHE A 397 0.13 28.69 -31.96
CA PHE A 397 -0.89 29.61 -32.45
C PHE A 397 -0.23 30.70 -33.29
N ASP A 398 -0.68 30.87 -34.54
CA ASP A 398 -0.16 31.89 -35.46
C ASP A 398 -0.18 33.31 -34.85
N ALA A 399 -1.16 33.60 -33.99
CA ALA A 399 -1.28 34.89 -33.31
C ALA A 399 -0.14 35.19 -32.32
N TRP A 400 0.66 34.19 -31.95
CA TRP A 400 1.81 34.33 -31.05
C TRP A 400 3.10 34.64 -31.82
N GLU A 401 3.13 34.42 -33.14
CA GLU A 401 4.29 34.56 -34.03
C GLU A 401 4.41 35.98 -34.60
N ALA A 402 4.31 36.98 -33.72
CA ALA A 402 4.40 38.38 -34.09
C ALA A 402 4.85 39.21 -32.87
N ASN A 403 5.39 40.40 -33.13
CA ASN A 403 5.64 41.36 -32.06
C ASN A 403 4.34 41.66 -31.31
N GLN A 404 4.44 41.76 -29.98
CA GLN A 404 3.28 41.92 -29.12
C GLN A 404 3.38 43.19 -28.31
N THR A 405 2.25 43.86 -28.15
CA THR A 405 2.02 44.83 -27.08
C THR A 405 1.33 44.13 -25.92
N LEU A 406 1.23 44.79 -24.76
CA LEU A 406 0.42 44.25 -23.65
C LEU A 406 -1.02 43.97 -24.10
N SER A 407 -1.60 44.82 -24.94
CA SER A 407 -2.97 44.66 -25.45
C SER A 407 -3.12 43.43 -26.33
N SER A 408 -2.21 43.23 -27.30
CA SER A 408 -2.27 42.07 -28.19
C SER A 408 -1.94 40.77 -27.46
N ALA A 409 -0.98 40.80 -26.53
CA ALA A 409 -0.62 39.67 -25.69
C ALA A 409 -1.78 39.21 -24.79
N MET A 410 -2.50 40.14 -24.16
CA MET A 410 -3.69 39.84 -23.36
C MET A 410 -4.83 39.29 -24.21
N LYS A 411 -5.11 39.94 -25.35
CA LYS A 411 -6.19 39.53 -26.28
C LYS A 411 -5.98 38.12 -26.82
N ASN A 412 -4.75 37.79 -27.21
CA ASN A 412 -4.41 36.52 -27.83
C ASN A 412 -3.85 35.49 -26.82
N SER A 413 -3.85 35.82 -25.53
CA SER A 413 -3.30 34.98 -24.45
C SER A 413 -1.88 34.48 -24.73
N VAL A 414 -0.99 35.36 -25.21
CA VAL A 414 0.36 35.00 -25.67
C VAL A 414 1.26 34.67 -24.49
N ASN A 415 1.59 33.40 -24.29
CA ASN A 415 2.35 32.96 -23.11
C ASN A 415 3.76 33.55 -23.01
N TRP A 416 4.50 33.56 -24.13
CA TRP A 416 5.91 33.95 -24.13
C TRP A 416 6.10 35.42 -23.72
N TYR A 417 5.12 36.29 -23.98
CA TYR A 417 5.16 37.70 -23.60
C TYR A 417 5.25 37.86 -22.07
N PHE A 418 4.38 37.16 -21.33
CA PHE A 418 4.37 37.20 -19.87
C PHE A 418 5.57 36.47 -19.27
N GLN A 419 6.01 35.38 -19.90
CA GLN A 419 7.28 34.71 -19.52
C GLN A 419 8.48 35.64 -19.68
N SER A 420 8.46 36.54 -20.68
CA SER A 420 9.51 37.54 -20.86
C SER A 420 9.52 38.56 -19.72
N ILE A 421 8.35 39.05 -19.30
CA ILE A 421 8.22 39.93 -18.12
C ILE A 421 8.84 39.25 -16.88
N ASP A 422 8.46 38.01 -16.61
CA ASP A 422 8.98 37.24 -15.48
C ASP A 422 10.50 37.04 -15.55
N SER A 423 11.01 36.77 -16.75
CA SER A 423 12.44 36.56 -16.96
C SER A 423 13.26 37.83 -16.66
N GLN A 424 12.73 39.00 -16.99
CA GLN A 424 13.37 40.29 -16.75
C GLN A 424 13.33 40.69 -15.27
N LEU A 425 12.27 40.32 -14.54
CA LEU A 425 12.12 40.60 -13.10
C LEU A 425 12.96 39.70 -12.20
N GLY A 426 13.16 38.47 -12.66
CA GLY A 426 13.78 37.41 -11.87
C GLY A 426 12.86 36.85 -10.78
N PHE A 427 13.19 35.62 -10.38
CA PHE A 427 12.36 34.78 -9.52
C PHE A 427 11.95 35.42 -8.18
N HIS A 428 12.87 36.12 -7.52
CA HIS A 428 12.60 36.68 -6.19
C HIS A 428 11.55 37.80 -6.22
N SER A 429 11.54 38.61 -7.27
CA SER A 429 10.58 39.71 -7.46
C SER A 429 9.18 39.16 -7.72
N VAL A 430 9.07 38.20 -8.64
CA VAL A 430 7.82 37.52 -8.98
C VAL A 430 7.25 36.81 -7.74
N LYS A 431 8.06 36.02 -7.03
CA LYS A 431 7.63 35.32 -5.82
C LYS A 431 7.21 36.26 -4.69
N SER A 432 7.89 37.38 -4.51
CA SER A 432 7.56 38.35 -3.45
C SER A 432 6.25 39.09 -3.77
N PHE A 433 6.02 39.45 -5.03
CA PHE A 433 4.78 40.04 -5.51
C PHE A 433 3.57 39.12 -5.26
N TYR A 434 3.65 37.86 -5.68
CA TYR A 434 2.57 36.89 -5.45
C TYR A 434 2.29 36.65 -3.96
N ARG A 435 3.33 36.65 -3.11
CA ARG A 435 3.15 36.57 -1.65
C ARG A 435 2.44 37.79 -1.09
N ARG A 436 2.81 39.00 -1.53
CA ARG A 436 2.16 40.25 -1.13
C ARG A 436 0.67 40.24 -1.49
N PHE A 437 0.35 39.89 -2.73
CA PHE A 437 -1.04 39.76 -3.19
C PHE A 437 -1.84 38.74 -2.36
N ASN A 438 -1.28 37.57 -2.09
CA ASN A 438 -1.97 36.55 -1.28
C ASN A 438 -2.16 36.97 0.19
N THR A 439 -1.28 37.81 0.74
CA THR A 439 -1.45 38.39 2.09
C THR A 439 -2.41 39.58 2.12
N GLU A 440 -2.51 40.37 1.05
CA GLU A 440 -3.42 41.51 0.96
C GLU A 440 -4.87 41.09 0.68
N ILE A 441 -5.10 40.03 -0.12
CA ILE A 441 -6.43 39.44 -0.34
C ILE A 441 -6.98 38.78 0.95
N ASN A 442 -6.09 38.34 1.85
CA ASN A 442 -6.47 37.87 3.19
C ASN A 442 -6.66 39.02 4.22
N ARG A 443 -6.64 40.28 3.79
CA ARG A 443 -7.09 41.43 4.59
C ARG A 443 -8.37 42.01 3.96
N PRO A 444 -9.38 42.39 4.78
CA PRO A 444 -10.61 42.95 4.26
C PRO A 444 -10.36 44.40 3.82
N VAL A 445 -9.93 44.62 2.58
CA VAL A 445 -9.84 45.98 2.01
C VAL A 445 -10.48 46.03 0.62
N GLN A 446 -11.58 46.77 0.61
CA GLN A 446 -12.24 47.49 -0.48
C GLN A 446 -11.43 47.63 -1.77
N THR A 447 -11.81 46.90 -2.83
CA THR A 447 -11.75 47.40 -4.21
C THR A 447 -12.69 46.59 -5.09
N SER A 448 -13.53 47.32 -5.82
CA SER A 448 -14.56 46.83 -6.72
C SER A 448 -13.95 46.40 -8.06
N THR A 449 -13.87 45.09 -8.30
CA THR A 449 -13.57 44.55 -9.63
C THR A 449 -14.39 43.29 -9.87
N TYR A 450 -15.07 43.22 -11.02
CA TYR A 450 -15.73 42.02 -11.53
C TYR A 450 -14.75 40.85 -11.51
N THR A 451 -14.82 40.06 -10.45
CA THR A 451 -14.01 38.87 -10.25
C THR A 451 -14.89 37.69 -10.63
N GLY A 452 -14.73 37.21 -11.87
CA GLY A 452 -14.84 35.78 -12.10
C GLY A 452 -13.72 35.14 -11.28
N GLN A 453 -14.05 34.72 -10.06
CA GLN A 453 -13.07 34.27 -9.10
C GLN A 453 -12.55 32.89 -9.50
N ILE A 454 -11.32 32.85 -10.01
CA ILE A 454 -10.54 31.64 -10.19
C ILE A 454 -9.41 31.72 -9.15
N TYR A 455 -9.51 30.89 -8.11
CA TYR A 455 -8.70 30.99 -6.89
C TYR A 455 -7.44 30.10 -6.88
N LEU A 456 -6.45 30.62 -6.16
CA LEU A 456 -5.05 30.23 -5.92
C LEU A 456 -4.78 28.88 -5.23
#